data_AF-A0A351ML28-F1
#
_entry.id   AF-A0A351ML28-F1
#
_cell.length_a   1.000
_cell.length_b   1.000
_cell.length_c   1.000
_cell.angle_alpha   90.00
_cell.angle_beta   90.00
_cell.angle_gamma   90.00
#
_symmetry.space_group_name_H-M   'P 1'
#
loop_
_entity.id
_entity.type
_entity.pdbx_description
1 polymer ?
#
loop_
_entity_poly.entity_id
_entity_poly.type
_entity_poly.pdbx_seq_one_letter_code
_entity_poly.pdbx_strand_id
1 'polypeptide(L)'
;QYSQDYDEKVLPVASFDDAGLYVFWVTLLQPYCKSVDFFKCPSDGINSAPGPWYSPLNVDVINGVAYHSYAINWLRQPDGWVGSCASWAGTGKVGVHVWGASLAAVQSPATTISIIEGNANEFWSNAHLESHLNVGQRRHTDQMNVLFADGHAKSVGKYGTNPAMYTSEDDVPPAGWTAPPAATGKPRASLT
;
A
#
# COMPACT_ATOMS: atom_id res chain seq x y z
N GLN A 1 -7.41 -10.26 -20.00
CA GLN A 1 -8.17 -10.74 -18.82
C GLN A 1 -7.36 -11.89 -18.24
N TYR A 2 -6.57 -11.60 -17.21
CA TYR A 2 -5.53 -12.50 -16.66
C TYR A 2 -5.79 -12.84 -15.17
N SER A 3 -7.03 -12.68 -14.70
CA SER A 3 -7.41 -12.88 -13.30
C SER A 3 -8.40 -14.04 -13.08
N GLN A 4 -8.57 -14.91 -14.07
CA GLN A 4 -9.53 -16.02 -14.01
C GLN A 4 -8.85 -17.39 -13.99
N ASP A 5 -7.76 -17.57 -13.25
CA ASP A 5 -7.36 -18.93 -12.94
C ASP A 5 -6.76 -19.11 -11.53
N TYR A 6 -7.38 -20.07 -10.84
CA TYR A 6 -7.10 -20.69 -9.55
C TYR A 6 -6.85 -19.80 -8.32
N ASP A 7 -7.97 -19.53 -7.62
CA ASP A 7 -8.14 -19.26 -6.17
C ASP A 7 -8.50 -17.84 -5.69
N GLU A 8 -8.71 -16.89 -6.61
CA GLU A 8 -9.16 -15.50 -6.31
C GLU A 8 -8.36 -14.86 -5.16
N LYS A 9 -7.11 -15.28 -4.91
CA LYS A 9 -6.31 -14.68 -3.85
C LYS A 9 -5.62 -13.44 -4.35
N VAL A 10 -5.59 -12.44 -3.50
CA VAL A 10 -4.78 -11.25 -3.72
C VAL A 10 -3.31 -11.56 -3.45
N LEU A 11 -2.41 -10.83 -4.09
CA LEU A 11 -0.97 -10.95 -3.90
C LEU A 11 -0.62 -10.73 -2.41
N PRO A 12 0.08 -11.63 -1.71
CA PRO A 12 0.57 -11.34 -0.37
C PRO A 12 1.59 -10.19 -0.39
N VAL A 13 1.58 -9.36 0.65
CA VAL A 13 2.59 -8.28 0.82
C VAL A 13 4.02 -8.80 0.85
N ALA A 14 4.24 -9.96 1.48
CA ALA A 14 5.53 -10.60 1.57
C ALA A 14 5.39 -12.09 1.90
N SER A 15 6.46 -12.84 1.68
CA SER A 15 6.70 -14.18 2.20
C SER A 15 8.08 -14.23 2.88
N PHE A 16 8.45 -15.38 3.45
CA PHE A 16 9.80 -15.61 3.97
C PHE A 16 10.63 -16.43 2.98
N ASP A 17 11.92 -16.11 2.86
CA ASP A 17 12.91 -17.01 2.23
C ASP A 17 13.42 -18.07 3.21
N ASP A 18 14.31 -18.94 2.75
CA ASP A 18 14.89 -20.02 3.56
C ASP A 18 15.72 -19.51 4.77
N ALA A 19 16.14 -18.24 4.75
CA ALA A 19 16.85 -17.58 5.85
C ALA A 19 15.89 -16.86 6.83
N GLY A 20 14.57 -16.93 6.60
CA GLY A 20 13.58 -16.24 7.40
C GLY A 20 13.51 -14.73 7.14
N LEU A 21 14.08 -14.25 6.02
CA LEU A 21 14.04 -12.84 5.62
C LEU A 21 12.83 -12.57 4.74
N TYR A 22 12.33 -11.33 4.77
CA TYR A 22 11.17 -10.94 3.97
C TYR A 22 11.49 -10.87 2.47
N VAL A 23 10.70 -11.56 1.65
CA VAL A 23 10.61 -11.42 0.19
C VAL A 23 9.32 -10.68 -0.14
N PHE A 24 9.41 -9.47 -0.66
CA PHE A 24 8.28 -8.59 -0.85
C PHE A 24 7.50 -8.87 -2.14
N TRP A 25 6.27 -8.36 -2.16
CA TRP A 25 5.29 -8.49 -3.24
C TRP A 25 5.86 -8.18 -4.63
N VAL A 26 6.80 -7.23 -4.75
CA VAL A 26 7.47 -6.88 -6.02
C VAL A 26 8.23 -8.08 -6.60
N THR A 27 8.89 -8.85 -5.72
CA THR A 27 9.60 -10.08 -6.07
C THR A 27 8.62 -11.23 -6.30
N LEU A 28 7.59 -11.35 -5.47
CA LEU A 28 6.58 -12.40 -5.60
C LEU A 28 5.77 -12.30 -6.90
N LEU A 29 5.61 -11.09 -7.43
CA LEU A 29 4.87 -10.86 -8.67
C LEU A 29 5.70 -11.20 -9.92
N GLN A 30 7.03 -11.31 -9.82
CA GLN A 30 7.95 -11.52 -10.96
C GLN A 30 7.56 -12.63 -11.95
N PRO A 31 7.04 -13.81 -11.53
CA PRO A 31 6.63 -14.85 -12.47
C PRO A 31 5.53 -14.39 -13.45
N TYR A 32 4.80 -13.34 -13.10
CA TYR A 32 3.70 -12.75 -13.88
C TYR A 32 4.14 -11.50 -14.66
N CYS A 33 5.43 -11.17 -14.61
CA CYS A 33 5.99 -9.92 -15.10
C CYS A 33 6.93 -10.16 -16.28
N LYS A 34 6.87 -9.27 -17.28
CA LYS A 34 7.82 -9.29 -18.42
C LYS A 34 8.96 -8.28 -18.28
N SER A 35 8.83 -7.32 -17.36
CA SER A 35 9.83 -6.30 -17.04
C SER A 35 9.64 -5.91 -15.58
N VAL A 36 10.69 -5.44 -14.92
CA VAL A 36 10.62 -4.87 -13.57
C VAL A 36 10.42 -3.35 -13.57
N ASP A 37 10.48 -2.72 -14.75
CA ASP A 37 10.41 -1.27 -14.87
C ASP A 37 9.02 -0.73 -14.51
N PHE A 38 7.97 -1.55 -14.63
CA PHE A 38 6.62 -1.09 -14.26
C PHE A 38 6.45 -0.90 -12.76
N PHE A 39 7.32 -1.46 -11.91
CA PHE A 39 7.31 -1.17 -10.48
C PHE A 39 7.86 0.23 -10.17
N LYS A 40 8.38 0.93 -11.17
CA LYS A 40 9.04 2.24 -11.04
C LYS A 40 8.22 3.28 -11.80
N CYS A 41 7.83 4.34 -11.11
CA CYS A 41 7.29 5.52 -11.74
C CYS A 41 8.46 6.27 -12.41
N PRO A 42 8.37 6.62 -13.70
CA PRO A 42 9.43 7.38 -14.39
C PRO A 42 9.77 8.73 -13.73
N SER A 43 8.85 9.25 -12.92
CA SER A 43 8.99 10.51 -12.19
C SER A 43 9.64 10.36 -10.81
N ASP A 44 9.99 9.14 -10.40
CA ASP A 44 10.42 8.85 -9.03
C ASP A 44 11.93 8.94 -8.84
N GLY A 45 12.32 9.43 -7.66
CA GLY A 45 13.70 9.38 -7.18
C GLY A 45 13.97 8.08 -6.40
N ILE A 46 15.24 7.78 -6.10
CA ILE A 46 15.62 6.65 -5.25
C ILE A 46 14.92 6.74 -3.88
N ASN A 47 14.27 5.66 -3.45
CA ASN A 47 13.69 5.55 -2.10
C ASN A 47 14.75 5.32 -1.03
N SER A 48 14.39 5.56 0.23
CA SER A 48 15.25 5.36 1.39
C SER A 48 15.67 3.88 1.55
N ALA A 49 16.90 3.67 2.04
CA ALA A 49 17.45 2.34 2.31
C ALA A 49 16.60 1.56 3.33
N PRO A 50 16.19 0.32 3.05
CA PRO A 50 15.65 -0.55 4.07
C PRO A 50 16.78 -1.16 4.93
N GLY A 51 16.42 -1.66 6.11
CA GLY A 51 17.35 -2.24 7.09
C GLY A 51 17.62 -3.74 6.88
N PRO A 52 18.46 -4.40 7.70
CA PRO A 52 19.00 -5.75 7.48
C PRO A 52 18.00 -6.93 7.53
N TRP A 53 16.69 -6.68 7.48
CA TRP A 53 15.61 -7.64 7.75
C TRP A 53 14.86 -8.11 6.50
N TYR A 54 15.22 -7.61 5.32
CA TYR A 54 14.68 -8.09 4.04
C TYR A 54 15.70 -8.98 3.31
N SER A 55 15.18 -9.86 2.45
CA SER A 55 15.98 -10.81 1.68
C SER A 55 16.82 -10.10 0.63
N PRO A 56 18.10 -10.47 0.44
CA PRO A 56 18.90 -10.00 -0.71
C PRO A 56 18.37 -10.52 -2.05
N LEU A 57 17.39 -11.44 -2.06
CA LEU A 57 16.72 -11.94 -3.25
C LEU A 57 15.65 -10.98 -3.79
N ASN A 58 15.38 -9.89 -3.08
CA ASN A 58 14.39 -8.91 -3.52
C ASN A 58 14.85 -8.19 -4.80
N VAL A 59 14.02 -8.24 -5.85
CA VAL A 59 14.33 -7.68 -7.18
C VAL A 59 14.26 -6.15 -7.21
N ASP A 60 13.59 -5.55 -6.24
CA ASP A 60 13.53 -4.12 -6.01
C ASP A 60 14.76 -3.59 -5.25
N VAL A 61 15.64 -4.45 -4.71
CA VAL A 61 16.79 -3.99 -3.92
C VAL A 61 18.02 -3.71 -4.80
N ILE A 62 18.48 -2.46 -4.81
CA ILE A 62 19.69 -2.00 -5.49
C ILE A 62 20.62 -1.37 -4.46
N ASN A 63 21.86 -1.85 -4.34
CA ASN A 63 22.84 -1.36 -3.36
C ASN A 63 22.31 -1.34 -1.91
N GLY A 64 21.49 -2.32 -1.54
CA GLY A 64 20.85 -2.37 -0.23
C GLY A 64 19.71 -1.37 -0.06
N VAL A 65 19.08 -0.94 -1.15
CA VAL A 65 17.97 0.03 -1.17
C VAL A 65 16.80 -0.53 -1.98
N ALA A 66 15.62 -0.74 -1.37
CA ALA A 66 14.40 -1.11 -2.08
C ALA A 66 13.94 0.03 -3.01
N TYR A 67 13.56 -0.33 -4.22
CA TYR A 67 13.34 0.59 -5.33
C TYR A 67 12.05 0.21 -6.08
N HIS A 68 10.97 0.89 -5.71
CA HIS A 68 9.64 0.72 -6.27
C HIS A 68 8.76 1.94 -5.93
N SER A 69 7.79 2.25 -6.77
CA SER A 69 7.00 3.49 -6.68
C SER A 69 5.57 3.28 -6.20
N TYR A 70 5.28 2.10 -5.65
CA TYR A 70 3.96 1.66 -5.23
C TYR A 70 4.00 0.99 -3.86
N ALA A 71 3.02 1.23 -3.00
CA ALA A 71 2.90 0.59 -1.71
C ALA A 71 1.63 -0.27 -1.64
N ILE A 72 1.73 -1.45 -1.05
CA ILE A 72 0.64 -2.42 -0.95
C ILE A 72 -0.02 -2.40 0.44
N ASN A 73 -1.32 -2.67 0.52
CA ASN A 73 -2.07 -2.60 1.79
C ASN A 73 -1.76 -3.79 2.75
N TRP A 74 -1.02 -3.53 3.83
CA TRP A 74 -0.61 -4.50 4.85
C TRP A 74 -1.21 -4.22 6.24
N LEU A 75 -2.51 -3.92 6.31
CA LEU A 75 -3.21 -3.58 7.55
C LEU A 75 -3.46 -4.79 8.50
N ARG A 76 -2.45 -5.56 8.90
CA ARG A 76 -2.52 -6.52 10.03
C ARG A 76 -1.16 -7.14 10.31
N GLN A 77 -0.85 -7.36 11.59
CA GLN A 77 0.01 -8.46 12.00
C GLN A 77 -0.56 -9.17 13.25
N PRO A 78 -0.88 -10.48 13.18
CA PRO A 78 -1.03 -11.36 14.35
C PRO A 78 0.29 -11.61 15.08
N ASP A 79 1.42 -11.24 14.46
CA ASP A 79 2.80 -11.58 14.78
C ASP A 79 3.62 -10.45 15.43
N GLY A 80 2.98 -9.31 15.71
CA GLY A 80 3.50 -8.35 16.70
C GLY A 80 4.54 -7.34 16.22
N TRP A 81 4.79 -7.17 14.92
CA TRP A 81 5.54 -5.99 14.46
C TRP A 81 4.68 -4.73 14.56
N VAL A 82 5.02 -3.88 15.52
CA VAL A 82 4.38 -2.58 15.77
C VAL A 82 5.19 -1.48 15.06
N GLY A 83 5.12 -1.44 13.74
CA GLY A 83 5.48 -0.23 13.00
C GLY A 83 4.45 0.87 13.27
N SER A 84 4.70 1.71 14.28
CA SER A 84 4.06 3.00 14.68
C SER A 84 2.52 3.17 14.68
N CYS A 85 1.72 2.25 14.15
CA CYS A 85 0.30 2.18 14.44
C CYS A 85 0.00 0.86 15.15
N ALA A 86 -0.73 0.95 16.26
CA ALA A 86 -1.55 -0.18 16.62
C ALA A 86 -2.40 -0.51 15.38
N SER A 87 -2.55 -1.80 15.05
CA SER A 87 -3.79 -2.30 14.46
C SER A 87 -4.95 -1.48 15.00
N TRP A 88 -6.01 -1.16 14.23
CA TRP A 88 -7.23 -0.61 14.85
C TRP A 88 -7.61 -1.48 16.05
N ALA A 89 -7.26 -1.01 17.25
CA ALA A 89 -6.97 -1.91 18.35
C ALA A 89 -8.30 -2.52 18.80
N GLY A 90 -8.39 -3.84 18.78
CA GLY A 90 -9.59 -4.56 19.20
C GLY A 90 -10.69 -4.71 18.14
N THR A 91 -10.42 -4.43 16.86
CA THR A 91 -11.46 -4.52 15.80
C THR A 91 -11.42 -5.79 14.96
N GLY A 92 -10.31 -6.56 14.97
CA GLY A 92 -10.18 -7.77 14.14
C GLY A 92 -9.83 -7.52 12.66
N LYS A 93 -9.62 -6.26 12.28
CA LYS A 93 -9.45 -5.82 10.89
C LYS A 93 -8.14 -6.24 10.26
N VAL A 94 -8.21 -6.59 8.98
CA VAL A 94 -7.08 -7.06 8.19
C VAL A 94 -7.01 -6.36 6.83
N GLY A 95 -5.81 -5.91 6.46
CA GLY A 95 -5.53 -5.37 5.14
C GLY A 95 -5.68 -6.46 4.08
N VAL A 96 -6.03 -6.04 2.86
CA VAL A 96 -6.36 -6.99 1.78
C VAL A 96 -5.18 -7.90 1.42
N HIS A 97 -3.93 -7.44 1.51
CA HIS A 97 -2.75 -8.26 1.14
C HIS A 97 -2.11 -9.06 2.29
N VAL A 98 -2.78 -9.10 3.44
CA VAL A 98 -2.36 -9.88 4.60
C VAL A 98 -2.46 -11.37 4.23
N TRP A 99 -1.30 -12.03 4.08
CA TRP A 99 -1.19 -13.47 3.82
C TRP A 99 -1.92 -13.96 2.55
N GLY A 100 -2.15 -13.07 1.58
CA GLY A 100 -2.82 -13.40 0.32
C GLY A 100 -4.28 -13.80 0.54
N ALA A 101 -5.05 -12.93 1.19
CA ALA A 101 -6.47 -13.16 1.43
C ALA A 101 -7.24 -13.47 0.14
N SER A 102 -8.27 -14.30 0.24
CA SER A 102 -9.22 -14.47 -0.85
C SER A 102 -9.94 -13.14 -1.11
N LEU A 103 -10.12 -12.76 -2.36
CA LEU A 103 -10.88 -11.59 -2.77
C LEU A 103 -12.33 -11.66 -2.25
N ALA A 104 -12.90 -12.86 -2.16
CA ALA A 104 -14.21 -13.09 -1.56
C ALA A 104 -14.26 -12.79 -0.04
N ALA A 105 -13.12 -12.72 0.64
CA ALA A 105 -13.02 -12.30 2.04
C ALA A 105 -13.00 -10.77 2.19
N VAL A 106 -12.88 -10.01 1.10
CA VAL A 106 -12.96 -8.55 1.09
C VAL A 106 -14.44 -8.16 0.99
N GLN A 107 -15.02 -7.60 2.04
CA GLN A 107 -16.46 -7.28 2.08
C GLN A 107 -16.83 -6.15 1.12
N SER A 108 -15.97 -5.14 0.99
CA SER A 108 -16.24 -3.94 0.16
C SER A 108 -15.10 -3.66 -0.82
N PRO A 109 -14.83 -4.56 -1.79
CA PRO A 109 -13.64 -4.53 -2.63
C PRO A 109 -13.57 -3.28 -3.53
N ALA A 110 -14.73 -2.70 -3.87
CA ALA A 110 -14.85 -1.46 -4.63
C ALA A 110 -14.56 -0.19 -3.80
N THR A 111 -14.36 -0.31 -2.49
CA THR A 111 -13.95 0.81 -1.63
C THR A 111 -12.68 0.53 -0.85
N THR A 112 -12.21 -0.72 -0.82
CA THR A 112 -10.94 -1.12 -0.21
C THR A 112 -9.78 -0.89 -1.18
N ILE A 113 -8.81 -0.08 -0.76
CA ILE A 113 -7.56 0.20 -1.44
C ILE A 113 -6.65 -1.02 -1.35
N SER A 114 -6.09 -1.40 -2.48
CA SER A 114 -5.14 -2.50 -2.65
C SER A 114 -3.71 -1.96 -2.78
N ILE A 115 -3.48 -1.07 -3.74
CA ILE A 115 -2.15 -0.50 -4.04
C ILE A 115 -2.29 1.01 -4.21
N ILE A 116 -1.30 1.76 -3.74
CA ILE A 116 -1.19 3.21 -3.94
C ILE A 116 0.17 3.55 -4.52
N GLU A 117 0.29 4.71 -5.13
CA GLU A 117 1.61 5.29 -5.40
C GLU A 117 2.32 5.62 -4.09
N GLY A 118 3.49 5.02 -3.89
CA GLY A 118 4.20 5.10 -2.63
C GLY A 118 5.72 5.06 -2.76
N ASN A 119 6.40 5.26 -1.64
CA ASN A 119 7.85 5.12 -1.51
C ASN A 119 8.26 4.11 -0.40
N ALA A 120 7.31 3.29 0.04
CA ALA A 120 7.49 2.17 0.97
C ALA A 120 6.93 0.89 0.34
N ASN A 121 7.36 -0.29 0.79
CA ASN A 121 6.86 -1.57 0.26
C ASN A 121 5.36 -1.72 0.50
N GLU A 122 4.88 -1.13 1.58
CA GLU A 122 3.56 -1.29 2.12
C GLU A 122 3.02 0.01 2.71
N PHE A 123 1.72 0.04 2.96
CA PHE A 123 1.11 0.96 3.88
C PHE A 123 0.19 0.22 4.85
N TRP A 124 0.03 0.76 6.06
CA TRP A 124 -0.62 0.06 7.17
C TRP A 124 -1.54 0.97 8.01
N SER A 125 -1.67 2.25 7.65
CA SER A 125 -2.62 3.16 8.29
C SER A 125 -2.78 4.45 7.49
N ASN A 126 -3.82 5.21 7.81
CA ASN A 126 -3.97 6.59 7.33
C ASN A 126 -2.75 7.45 7.67
N ALA A 127 -2.20 7.27 8.87
CA ALA A 127 -1.07 8.06 9.34
C ALA A 127 0.21 7.73 8.57
N HIS A 128 0.41 6.46 8.22
CA HIS A 128 1.49 6.03 7.35
C HIS A 128 1.33 6.69 5.96
N LEU A 129 0.14 6.60 5.37
CA LEU A 129 -0.15 7.07 4.02
C LEU A 129 -0.13 8.60 3.86
N GLU A 130 -0.80 9.33 4.75
CA GLU A 130 -1.19 10.72 4.51
C GLU A 130 -0.50 11.75 5.42
N SER A 131 -0.01 11.37 6.61
CA SER A 131 0.42 12.37 7.63
C SER A 131 1.82 12.17 8.20
N HIS A 132 2.07 11.11 8.97
CA HIS A 132 3.29 10.96 9.79
C HIS A 132 4.51 10.63 8.94
N LEU A 133 4.41 9.58 8.13
CA LEU A 133 5.47 9.16 7.20
C LEU A 133 5.17 9.59 5.76
N ASN A 134 3.90 9.90 5.47
CA ASN A 134 3.42 10.42 4.19
C ASN A 134 3.92 9.56 3.00
N VAL A 135 3.72 8.25 3.09
CA VAL A 135 4.20 7.35 2.02
C VAL A 135 3.44 7.51 0.73
N GLY A 136 2.19 8.00 0.76
CA GLY A 136 1.41 8.29 -0.44
C GLY A 136 2.08 9.39 -1.27
N GLN A 137 2.60 9.02 -2.44
CA GLN A 137 3.32 9.93 -3.32
C GLN A 137 2.39 10.47 -4.41
N ARG A 138 2.38 11.79 -4.57
CA ARG A 138 1.44 12.51 -5.43
C ARG A 138 2.13 13.02 -6.68
N ARG A 139 2.70 12.08 -7.45
CA ARG A 139 3.63 12.38 -8.55
C ARG A 139 2.92 12.89 -9.81
N HIS A 140 1.58 12.85 -9.85
CA HIS A 140 0.79 13.19 -11.03
C HIS A 140 -0.19 14.34 -10.75
N THR A 141 0.29 15.58 -10.86
CA THR A 141 -0.53 16.80 -10.66
C THR A 141 -1.11 16.91 -9.25
N ASP A 142 -0.25 16.73 -8.23
CA ASP A 142 -0.63 16.70 -6.81
C ASP A 142 -1.66 15.61 -6.44
N GLN A 143 -1.76 14.58 -7.28
CA GLN A 143 -2.59 13.40 -7.06
C GLN A 143 -1.76 12.13 -7.12
N MET A 144 -2.24 11.10 -6.42
CA MET A 144 -1.70 9.75 -6.43
C MET A 144 -2.67 8.80 -7.13
N ASN A 145 -2.15 7.83 -7.85
CA ASN A 145 -2.96 6.72 -8.35
C ASN A 145 -3.24 5.72 -7.22
N VAL A 146 -4.50 5.32 -7.11
CA VAL A 146 -5.01 4.39 -6.11
C VAL A 146 -5.72 3.25 -6.85
N LEU A 147 -5.26 2.02 -6.65
CA LEU A 147 -5.89 0.79 -7.12
C LEU A 147 -6.72 0.19 -5.98
N PHE A 148 -7.97 -0.15 -6.28
CA PHE A 148 -8.89 -0.81 -5.35
C PHE A 148 -8.89 -2.32 -5.55
N ALA A 149 -9.37 -3.05 -4.55
CA ALA A 149 -9.32 -4.52 -4.51
C ALA A 149 -10.15 -5.17 -5.63
N ASP A 150 -11.20 -4.51 -6.12
CA ASP A 150 -11.96 -4.96 -7.31
C ASP A 150 -11.25 -4.69 -8.65
N GLY A 151 -10.09 -4.02 -8.62
CA GLY A 151 -9.25 -3.73 -9.78
C GLY A 151 -9.51 -2.37 -10.45
N HIS A 152 -10.46 -1.55 -10.00
CA HIS A 152 -10.60 -0.20 -10.54
C HIS A 152 -9.53 0.75 -9.96
N ALA A 153 -9.19 1.80 -10.71
CA ALA A 153 -8.21 2.79 -10.30
C ALA A 153 -8.82 4.20 -10.25
N LYS A 154 -8.34 5.02 -9.31
CA LYS A 154 -8.77 6.41 -9.13
C LYS A 154 -7.56 7.30 -8.85
N SER A 155 -7.60 8.52 -9.39
CA SER A 155 -6.67 9.57 -9.00
C SER A 155 -7.18 10.29 -7.76
N VAL A 156 -6.40 10.31 -6.69
CA VAL A 156 -6.79 10.83 -5.37
C VAL A 156 -5.80 11.91 -4.94
N GLY A 157 -6.32 13.09 -4.57
CA GLY A 157 -5.51 14.18 -4.03
C GLY A 157 -5.04 13.90 -2.60
N LYS A 158 -4.17 14.77 -2.08
CA LYS A 158 -3.80 14.73 -0.66
C LYS A 158 -5.03 14.73 0.22
N TYR A 159 -5.04 13.82 1.19
CA TYR A 159 -6.13 13.64 2.15
C TYR A 159 -7.48 13.20 1.55
N GLY A 160 -7.51 12.77 0.29
CA GLY A 160 -8.71 12.25 -0.35
C GLY A 160 -9.04 10.81 0.02
N THR A 161 -8.18 10.14 0.79
CA THR A 161 -8.38 8.80 1.33
C THR A 161 -9.02 8.84 2.71
N ASN A 162 -9.68 7.76 3.10
CA ASN A 162 -10.38 7.62 4.37
C ASN A 162 -9.97 6.29 5.02
N PRO A 163 -9.84 6.22 6.35
CA PRO A 163 -9.64 4.98 7.07
C PRO A 163 -10.54 3.79 6.65
N ALA A 164 -11.79 4.04 6.29
CA ALA A 164 -12.72 3.02 5.80
C ALA A 164 -12.29 2.37 4.47
N MET A 165 -11.38 3.01 3.73
CA MET A 165 -10.88 2.52 2.46
C MET A 165 -9.72 1.54 2.63
N TYR A 166 -9.29 1.19 3.84
CA TYR A 166 -8.07 0.39 4.03
C TYR A 166 -8.31 -1.03 4.54
N THR A 167 -9.54 -1.35 4.93
CA THR A 167 -9.87 -2.66 5.49
C THR A 167 -10.86 -3.37 4.60
N SER A 168 -10.94 -4.68 4.78
CA SER A 168 -11.89 -5.55 4.11
C SER A 168 -13.31 -5.43 4.69
N GLU A 169 -13.60 -4.50 5.60
CA GLU A 169 -14.91 -4.40 6.27
C GLU A 169 -15.67 -3.10 5.96
N ASP A 170 -17.00 -3.12 6.15
CA ASP A 170 -17.88 -1.94 6.11
C ASP A 170 -17.57 -0.99 7.28
N ASP A 171 -16.57 -0.14 7.07
CA ASP A 171 -16.05 0.74 8.09
C ASP A 171 -16.71 2.12 8.08
N VAL A 172 -17.25 2.50 9.25
CA VAL A 172 -17.42 3.90 9.60
C VAL A 172 -16.03 4.43 10.03
N PRO A 173 -15.63 5.65 9.64
CA PRO A 173 -14.39 6.25 10.11
C PRO A 173 -14.30 6.22 11.65
N PRO A 174 -13.10 6.17 12.26
CA PRO A 174 -12.95 6.18 13.70
C PRO A 174 -13.72 7.35 14.33
N ALA A 175 -14.23 7.13 15.54
CA ALA A 175 -14.88 8.20 16.29
C ALA A 175 -13.94 9.42 16.40
N GLY A 176 -14.39 10.58 15.92
CA GLY A 176 -13.60 11.82 15.87
C GLY A 176 -12.77 12.03 14.60
N TRP A 177 -12.76 11.08 13.65
CA TRP A 177 -12.19 11.33 12.32
C TRP A 177 -13.10 12.27 11.53
N THR A 178 -12.57 13.42 11.15
CA THR A 178 -13.20 14.33 10.19
C THR A 178 -12.49 14.17 8.85
N ALA A 179 -13.27 14.06 7.78
CA ALA A 179 -12.71 14.11 6.44
C ALA A 179 -11.92 15.41 6.31
N PRO A 180 -10.64 15.36 5.90
CA PRO A 180 -9.89 16.57 5.62
C PRO A 180 -10.67 17.35 4.55
N PRO A 181 -10.70 18.70 4.65
CA PRO A 181 -11.50 19.49 3.73
C PRO A 181 -11.14 19.09 2.30
N ALA A 182 -12.14 18.66 1.52
CA ALA A 182 -11.96 18.45 0.09
C ALA A 182 -11.40 19.76 -0.46
N ALA A 183 -10.21 19.72 -1.06
CA ALA A 183 -9.51 20.92 -1.49
C ALA A 183 -10.38 21.69 -2.50
N THR A 184 -11.16 22.67 -2.01
CA THR A 184 -11.88 23.64 -2.81
C THR A 184 -10.88 24.70 -3.24
N GLY A 185 -10.02 24.31 -4.18
CA GLY A 185 -8.98 25.17 -4.75
C GLY A 185 -7.59 24.59 -4.55
N LYS A 186 -6.79 24.67 -5.63
CA LYS A 186 -5.35 24.38 -5.58
C LYS A 186 -4.70 25.33 -4.57
N PRO A 187 -3.99 24.85 -3.54
CA PRO A 187 -3.22 25.72 -2.68
C PRO A 187 -2.10 26.36 -3.53
N ARG A 188 -2.17 27.67 -3.74
CA ARG A 188 -1.02 28.46 -4.23
C ARG A 188 -0.07 28.62 -3.05
N ALA A 189 1.18 28.21 -3.21
CA ALA A 189 2.22 28.54 -2.26
C ALA A 189 2.35 30.07 -2.17
N SER A 190 2.07 30.64 -1.00
CA SER A 190 2.52 31.99 -0.66
C SER A 190 3.79 31.85 0.18
N LEU A 191 4.89 32.38 -0.34
CA LEU A 191 6.11 32.61 0.43
C LEU A 191 5.87 33.82 1.34
N THR A 192 5.93 33.59 2.65
CA THR A 192 6.32 34.58 3.65
C THR A 192 7.37 33.96 4.53
#